data_AF-A0AA37EJD9-F1
#
_entry.id   AF-A0AA37EJD9-F1
#
_cell.length_a   1.000
_cell.length_b   1.000
_cell.length_c   1.000
_cell.angle_alpha   90.00
_cell.angle_beta   90.00
_cell.angle_gamma   90.00
#
_symmetry.space_group_name_H-M   'P 1'
#
loop_
_entity.id
_entity.type
_entity.pdbx_description
1 polymer ?
#
loop_
_entity_poly.entity_id
_entity_poly.type
_entity_poly.pdbx_seq_one_letter_code
_entity_poly.pdbx_strand_id
1 'polypeptide(L)'
;MESFRLKNIIILILALMNLCLLGLLGVRLTTGYSAQAEARQQMVQLFAAEGVSLDDGIIPGATPPAGLTLSRDPDEDEKLAGFLLGDELVMSDGGGGVTTYQSENGSAVFRSDGTFDVVIEQSGETADALCRAFCRAFHYEALAFSLDGEDGSASAVQTYDGAPVVNCTVSFSISGGRVASVSGTHLPQAGQTANGNGALSALDALNAFLGTVQSGAVVTAVTDLYLCYELQSTTATPMALVPAWCVSTDTADYYVNCYTGAVSSG
;
A
#
# COMPACT_ATOMS: atom_id res chain seq x y z
N MET A 1 -5.72 -55.28 39.03
CA MET A 1 -6.35 -55.19 37.69
C MET A 1 -7.20 -53.92 37.49
N GLU A 2 -7.28 -53.00 38.46
CA GLU A 2 -8.12 -51.79 38.36
C GLU A 2 -7.46 -50.58 37.67
N SER A 3 -6.11 -50.48 37.72
CA SER A 3 -5.34 -49.38 37.11
C SER A 3 -5.49 -49.28 35.58
N PHE A 4 -5.58 -50.41 34.87
CA PHE A 4 -5.75 -50.42 33.41
C PHE A 4 -7.14 -49.96 32.96
N ARG A 5 -8.19 -50.27 33.74
CA ARG A 5 -9.55 -49.80 33.44
C ARG A 5 -9.67 -48.29 33.67
N LEU A 6 -9.08 -47.76 34.73
CA LEU A 6 -9.08 -46.33 35.01
C LEU A 6 -8.34 -45.53 33.93
N LYS A 7 -7.18 -46.01 33.46
CA LYS A 7 -6.44 -45.38 32.35
C LYS A 7 -7.24 -45.33 31.06
N ASN A 8 -7.93 -46.42 30.70
CA ASN A 8 -8.79 -46.45 29.51
C ASN A 8 -9.98 -45.50 29.62
N ILE A 9 -10.59 -45.39 30.80
CA ILE A 9 -11.73 -44.48 31.02
C ILE A 9 -11.27 -43.02 30.90
N ILE A 10 -10.10 -42.67 31.47
CA ILE A 10 -9.55 -41.31 31.36
C ILE A 10 -9.21 -40.97 29.91
N ILE A 11 -8.60 -41.89 29.15
CA ILE A 11 -8.30 -41.71 27.73
C ILE A 11 -9.58 -41.51 26.91
N LEU A 12 -10.63 -42.28 27.21
CA LEU A 12 -11.92 -42.17 26.54
C LEU A 12 -12.55 -40.79 26.76
N ILE A 13 -12.55 -40.29 28.00
CA ILE A 13 -13.11 -38.97 28.34
C ILE A 13 -12.34 -37.85 27.63
N LEU A 14 -10.99 -37.91 27.63
CA LEU A 14 -10.17 -36.93 26.90
C LEU A 14 -10.46 -36.94 25.40
N ALA A 15 -10.58 -38.12 24.80
CA ALA A 15 -10.88 -38.26 23.37
C ALA A 15 -12.26 -37.69 23.03
N LEU A 16 -13.26 -37.94 23.87
CA LEU A 16 -14.64 -37.47 23.66
C LEU A 16 -14.75 -35.96 23.86
N MET A 17 -14.03 -35.41 24.84
CA MET A 17 -13.93 -33.96 25.05
C MET A 17 -13.23 -33.27 23.87
N ASN A 18 -12.12 -33.81 23.38
CA ASN A 18 -11.43 -33.28 22.20
C ASN A 18 -12.31 -33.35 20.95
N LEU A 19 -13.04 -34.46 20.73
CA LEU A 19 -13.99 -34.59 19.61
C LEU A 19 -15.12 -33.56 19.71
N CYS A 20 -15.64 -33.31 20.91
CA CYS A 20 -16.67 -32.31 21.15
C CYS A 20 -16.16 -30.88 20.90
N LEU A 21 -14.94 -30.56 21.37
CA LEU A 21 -14.28 -29.29 21.08
C LEU A 21 -14.06 -29.09 19.57
N LEU A 22 -13.68 -30.15 18.85
CA LEU A 22 -13.47 -30.13 17.41
C LEU A 22 -14.79 -29.96 16.64
N GLY A 23 -15.88 -30.59 17.10
CA GLY A 23 -17.22 -30.38 16.56
C GLY A 23 -17.73 -28.96 16.78
N LEU A 24 -17.54 -28.39 17.98
CA LEU A 24 -17.91 -27.00 18.28
C LEU A 24 -17.07 -26.00 17.45
N LEU A 25 -15.78 -26.27 17.26
CA LEU A 25 -14.92 -25.49 16.37
C LEU A 25 -15.39 -25.58 14.92
N GLY A 26 -15.74 -26.79 14.45
CA GLY A 26 -16.27 -27.04 13.12
C GLY A 26 -17.54 -26.23 12.83
N VAL A 27 -18.49 -26.22 13.78
CA VAL A 27 -19.72 -25.42 13.66
C VAL A 27 -19.42 -23.92 13.68
N ARG A 28 -18.53 -23.44 14.56
CA ARG A 28 -18.17 -22.01 14.59
C ARG A 28 -17.51 -21.54 13.31
N LEU A 29 -16.64 -22.37 12.72
CA LEU A 29 -15.98 -22.06 11.46
C LEU A 29 -17.01 -21.99 10.32
N THR A 30 -17.91 -22.97 10.21
CA THR A 30 -18.91 -22.96 9.14
C THR A 30 -19.91 -21.82 9.26
N THR A 31 -20.36 -21.48 10.49
CA THR A 31 -21.26 -20.33 10.69
C THR A 31 -20.58 -18.99 10.44
N GLY A 32 -19.27 -18.88 10.71
CA GLY A 32 -18.50 -17.68 10.41
C GLY A 32 -18.39 -17.43 8.91
N TYR A 33 -18.08 -18.46 8.13
CA TYR A 33 -18.01 -18.37 6.67
C TYR A 33 -19.37 -18.04 6.05
N SER A 34 -20.46 -18.66 6.52
CA SER A 34 -21.79 -18.37 5.99
C SER A 34 -22.24 -16.94 6.31
N ALA A 35 -21.96 -16.45 7.52
CA ALA A 35 -22.31 -15.08 7.91
C ALA A 35 -21.55 -14.03 7.08
N GLN A 36 -20.27 -14.28 6.78
CA GLN A 36 -19.49 -13.36 5.94
C GLN A 36 -19.96 -13.35 4.49
N ALA A 37 -20.32 -14.51 3.94
CA ALA A 37 -20.89 -14.60 2.59
C ALA A 37 -22.24 -13.86 2.50
N GLU A 38 -23.10 -14.03 3.50
CA GLU A 38 -24.37 -13.31 3.59
C GLU A 38 -24.17 -11.79 3.65
N ALA A 39 -23.22 -11.33 4.47
CA ALA A 39 -22.90 -9.90 4.58
C ALA A 39 -22.38 -9.30 3.26
N ARG A 40 -21.56 -10.05 2.49
CA ARG A 40 -21.13 -9.63 1.15
C ARG A 40 -22.31 -9.50 0.19
N GLN A 41 -23.20 -10.48 0.17
CA GLN A 41 -24.40 -10.44 -0.69
C GLN A 41 -25.32 -9.28 -0.34
N GLN A 42 -25.51 -8.98 0.95
CA GLN A 42 -26.26 -7.81 1.38
C GLN A 42 -25.60 -6.51 0.89
N MET A 43 -24.26 -6.42 0.96
CA MET A 43 -23.54 -5.26 0.44
C MET A 43 -23.73 -5.08 -1.07
N VAL A 44 -23.66 -6.16 -1.85
CA VAL A 44 -23.94 -6.13 -3.30
C VAL A 44 -25.34 -5.59 -3.58
N GLN A 45 -26.34 -5.99 -2.80
CA GLN A 45 -27.71 -5.50 -2.97
C GLN A 45 -27.85 -4.01 -2.63
N LEU A 46 -27.13 -3.51 -1.62
CA LEU A 46 -27.13 -2.09 -1.26
C LEU A 46 -26.53 -1.24 -2.38
N PHE A 47 -25.40 -1.65 -2.96
CA PHE A 47 -24.80 -0.97 -4.10
C PHE A 47 -25.70 -1.02 -5.35
N ALA A 48 -26.32 -2.16 -5.62
CA ALA A 48 -27.26 -2.31 -6.73
C ALA A 48 -28.48 -1.39 -6.59
N ALA A 49 -28.94 -1.11 -5.36
CA ALA A 49 -30.04 -0.18 -5.11
C ALA A 49 -29.67 1.27 -5.48
N GLU A 50 -28.40 1.64 -5.37
CA GLU A 50 -27.85 2.92 -5.83
C GLU A 50 -27.43 2.90 -7.31
N GLY A 51 -27.70 1.81 -8.03
CA GLY A 51 -27.35 1.66 -9.45
C GLY A 51 -25.87 1.36 -9.70
N VAL A 52 -25.12 0.95 -8.68
CA VAL A 52 -23.70 0.60 -8.78
C VAL A 52 -23.52 -0.91 -8.82
N SER A 53 -22.77 -1.42 -9.79
CA SER A 53 -22.38 -2.83 -9.84
C SER A 53 -21.25 -3.12 -8.86
N LEU A 54 -21.39 -4.18 -8.07
CA LEU A 54 -20.38 -4.69 -7.14
C LEU A 54 -20.37 -6.22 -7.22
N ASP A 55 -19.20 -6.82 -7.41
CA ASP A 55 -19.00 -8.27 -7.34
C ASP A 55 -18.71 -8.70 -5.89
N ASP A 56 -19.29 -9.80 -5.41
CA ASP A 56 -18.99 -10.31 -4.07
C ASP A 56 -17.60 -10.95 -3.99
N GLY A 57 -17.07 -11.39 -5.13
CA GLY A 57 -15.76 -12.01 -5.27
C GLY A 57 -14.59 -11.06 -5.00
N ILE A 58 -14.79 -9.76 -5.26
CA ILE A 58 -13.75 -8.74 -5.02
C ILE A 58 -13.70 -8.26 -3.57
N ILE A 59 -14.66 -8.63 -2.70
CA ILE A 59 -14.68 -8.20 -1.30
C ILE A 59 -13.78 -9.13 -0.46
N PRO A 60 -12.59 -8.69 -0.04
CA PRO A 60 -11.68 -9.56 0.68
C PRO A 60 -12.09 -9.74 2.13
N GLY A 61 -11.70 -10.88 2.71
CA GLY A 61 -11.76 -11.14 4.15
C GLY A 61 -10.49 -10.76 4.90
N ALA A 62 -9.61 -9.97 4.27
CA ALA A 62 -8.32 -9.61 4.83
C ALA A 62 -8.46 -8.63 6.00
N THR A 63 -7.62 -8.80 7.01
CA THR A 63 -7.48 -7.85 8.11
C THR A 63 -6.51 -6.75 7.69
N PRO A 64 -6.87 -5.46 7.77
CA PRO A 64 -5.95 -4.38 7.47
C PRO A 64 -4.70 -4.46 8.37
N PRO A 65 -3.51 -4.14 7.84
CA PRO A 65 -2.31 -4.08 8.64
C PRO A 65 -2.35 -2.88 9.60
N ALA A 66 -1.43 -2.86 10.57
CA ALA A 66 -1.25 -1.69 11.43
C ALA A 66 -0.65 -0.51 10.64
N GLY A 67 -0.86 0.69 11.16
CA GLY A 67 -0.18 1.88 10.68
C GLY A 67 1.29 1.83 11.05
N LEU A 68 2.10 2.62 10.35
CA LEU A 68 3.55 2.64 10.56
C LEU A 68 4.04 4.08 10.67
N THR A 69 5.04 4.28 11.51
CA THR A 69 5.88 5.46 11.47
C THR A 69 7.24 5.04 10.92
N LEU A 70 7.66 5.67 9.83
CA LEU A 70 8.96 5.47 9.22
C LEU A 70 9.91 6.58 9.64
N SER A 71 11.20 6.33 9.50
CA SER A 71 12.25 7.32 9.73
C SER A 71 13.20 7.27 8.56
N ARG A 72 13.61 8.45 8.09
CA ARG A 72 14.56 8.60 6.99
C ARG A 72 15.78 7.70 7.18
N ASP A 73 16.17 7.00 6.13
CA ASP A 73 17.36 6.16 6.08
C ASP A 73 18.41 6.79 5.13
N PRO A 74 19.46 7.46 5.67
CA PRO A 74 20.50 8.06 4.85
C PRO A 74 21.28 7.05 3.98
N ASP A 75 21.35 5.79 4.39
CA ASP A 75 22.05 4.76 3.61
C ASP A 75 21.24 4.37 2.37
N GLU A 76 19.90 4.44 2.43
CA GLU A 76 19.06 4.28 1.25
C GLU A 76 19.08 5.50 0.34
N ASP A 77 19.12 6.72 0.90
CA ASP A 77 19.29 7.94 0.11
C ASP A 77 20.57 7.90 -0.73
N GLU A 78 21.70 7.49 -0.13
CA GLU A 78 22.97 7.34 -0.84
C GLU A 78 22.91 6.25 -1.93
N LYS A 79 22.25 5.12 -1.65
CA LYS A 79 22.04 4.07 -2.67
C LYS A 79 21.19 4.57 -3.84
N LEU A 80 20.12 5.33 -3.56
CA LEU A 80 19.26 5.92 -4.58
C LEU A 80 20.01 6.94 -5.41
N ALA A 81 20.77 7.82 -4.76
CA ALA A 81 21.63 8.78 -5.44
C ALA A 81 22.65 8.09 -6.33
N GLY A 82 23.34 7.06 -5.82
CA GLY A 82 24.36 6.32 -6.57
C GLY A 82 23.79 5.54 -7.73
N PHE A 83 22.57 5.01 -7.59
CA PHE A 83 21.87 4.36 -8.70
C PHE A 83 21.61 5.32 -9.87
N LEU A 84 21.23 6.57 -9.59
CA LEU A 84 20.88 7.55 -10.63
C LEU A 84 22.09 8.34 -11.16
N LEU A 85 23.07 8.62 -10.30
CA LEU A 85 24.20 9.52 -10.59
C LEU A 85 25.54 8.79 -10.76
N GLY A 86 25.57 7.48 -10.52
CA GLY A 86 26.79 6.66 -10.58
C GLY A 86 27.67 6.78 -9.33
N ASP A 87 28.94 6.44 -9.49
CA ASP A 87 29.93 6.42 -8.42
C ASP A 87 30.46 7.84 -8.08
N GLU A 88 31.41 7.91 -7.15
CA GLU A 88 32.10 9.15 -6.74
C GLU A 88 31.18 10.26 -6.20
N LEU A 89 30.12 9.87 -5.49
CA LEU A 89 29.22 10.82 -4.83
C LEU A 89 29.95 11.63 -3.75
N VAL A 90 29.82 12.95 -3.83
CA VAL A 90 30.19 13.88 -2.77
C VAL A 90 28.93 14.29 -2.01
N MET A 91 28.83 13.82 -0.77
CA MET A 91 27.74 14.17 0.14
C MET A 91 28.01 15.52 0.82
N SER A 92 26.97 16.33 0.96
CA SER A 92 26.96 17.55 1.76
C SER A 92 25.68 17.69 2.57
N ASP A 93 25.82 18.10 3.83
CA ASP A 93 24.70 18.41 4.72
C ASP A 93 24.30 19.88 4.54
N GLY A 94 23.09 20.11 4.02
CA GLY A 94 22.51 21.44 3.84
C GLY A 94 21.91 22.03 5.11
N GLY A 95 21.87 21.24 6.21
CA GLY A 95 21.14 21.57 7.42
C GLY A 95 19.63 21.42 7.25
N GLY A 96 18.89 21.48 8.36
CA GLY A 96 17.42 21.44 8.33
C GLY A 96 16.83 20.12 7.81
N GLY A 97 17.59 19.02 7.86
CA GLY A 97 17.15 17.71 7.36
C GLY A 97 17.32 17.53 5.86
N VAL A 98 18.10 18.40 5.19
CA VAL A 98 18.40 18.31 3.75
C VAL A 98 19.79 17.76 3.53
N THR A 99 19.91 16.73 2.68
CA THR A 99 21.20 16.18 2.25
C THR A 99 21.31 16.28 0.74
N THR A 100 22.46 16.70 0.24
CA THR A 100 22.74 16.77 -1.20
C THR A 100 23.87 15.83 -1.56
N TYR A 101 23.72 15.11 -2.67
CA TYR A 101 24.74 14.28 -3.30
C TYR A 101 25.05 14.85 -4.69
N GLN A 102 26.33 14.91 -5.03
CA GLN A 102 26.80 15.42 -6.32
C GLN A 102 27.80 14.44 -6.93
N SER A 103 27.70 14.21 -8.25
CA SER A 103 28.74 13.56 -9.05
C SER A 103 28.95 14.32 -10.37
N GLU A 104 29.75 13.76 -11.28
CA GLU A 104 29.91 14.27 -12.65
C GLU A 104 28.64 14.09 -13.52
N ASN A 105 27.71 13.21 -13.12
CA ASN A 105 26.50 12.92 -13.87
C ASN A 105 25.29 13.74 -13.40
N GLY A 106 25.42 14.51 -12.32
CA GLY A 106 24.36 15.39 -11.84
C GLY A 106 24.32 15.52 -10.31
N SER A 107 23.14 15.88 -9.80
CA SER A 107 22.92 16.20 -8.39
C SER A 107 21.60 15.65 -7.87
N ALA A 108 21.56 15.29 -6.60
CA ALA A 108 20.38 14.79 -5.90
C ALA A 108 20.22 15.49 -4.55
N VAL A 109 19.00 15.88 -4.22
CA VAL A 109 18.63 16.52 -2.95
C VAL A 109 17.57 15.67 -2.28
N PHE A 110 17.80 15.30 -1.02
CA PHE A 110 16.89 14.51 -0.20
C PHE A 110 16.48 15.29 1.04
N ARG A 111 15.23 15.11 1.48
CA ARG A 111 14.66 15.80 2.65
C ARG A 111 14.15 14.80 3.68
N SER A 112 13.97 15.28 4.91
CA SER A 112 13.55 14.45 6.06
C SER A 112 12.16 13.82 5.96
N ASP A 113 11.32 14.30 5.03
CA ASP A 113 10.00 13.74 4.73
C ASP A 113 10.01 12.70 3.62
N GLY A 114 11.19 12.36 3.08
CA GLY A 114 11.36 11.37 2.01
C GLY A 114 11.23 11.99 0.62
N THR A 115 10.94 13.28 0.52
CA THR A 115 10.94 13.94 -0.77
C THR A 115 12.36 14.06 -1.29
N PHE A 116 12.52 13.81 -2.59
CA PHE A 116 13.79 13.94 -3.27
C PHE A 116 13.63 14.54 -4.66
N ASP A 117 14.68 15.21 -5.11
CA ASP A 117 14.81 15.79 -6.44
C ASP A 117 16.20 15.45 -7.00
N VAL A 118 16.25 14.87 -8.19
CA VAL A 118 17.50 14.49 -8.88
C VAL A 118 17.50 15.12 -10.26
N VAL A 119 18.60 15.77 -10.61
CA VAL A 119 18.90 16.25 -11.96
C VAL A 119 20.01 15.39 -12.54
N ILE A 120 19.77 14.81 -13.72
CA ILE A 120 20.70 13.96 -14.43
C ILE A 120 21.20 14.71 -15.65
N GLU A 121 22.47 15.09 -15.64
CA GLU A 121 23.12 15.81 -16.74
C GLU A 121 23.68 14.84 -17.81
N GLN A 122 24.08 13.65 -17.39
CA GLN A 122 24.62 12.61 -18.28
C GLN A 122 23.92 11.28 -18.02
N SER A 123 23.14 10.79 -18.99
CA SER A 123 22.46 9.50 -18.92
C SER A 123 22.93 8.55 -20.03
N GLY A 124 23.58 7.45 -19.65
CA GLY A 124 24.06 6.43 -20.60
C GLY A 124 22.96 5.48 -21.10
N GLU A 125 21.88 5.30 -20.32
CA GLU A 125 20.83 4.32 -20.56
C GLU A 125 19.57 4.93 -21.17
N THR A 126 18.80 4.15 -21.93
CA THR A 126 17.47 4.57 -22.39
C THR A 126 16.52 4.78 -21.22
N ALA A 127 15.60 5.74 -21.34
CA ALA A 127 14.64 6.04 -20.28
C ALA A 127 13.83 4.81 -19.82
N ASP A 128 13.38 3.96 -20.73
CA ASP A 128 12.61 2.74 -20.38
C ASP A 128 13.42 1.78 -19.48
N ALA A 129 14.68 1.51 -19.85
CA ALA A 129 15.56 0.64 -19.07
C ALA A 129 15.83 1.18 -17.67
N LEU A 130 16.17 2.47 -17.57
CA LEU A 130 16.47 3.11 -16.28
C LEU A 130 15.24 3.14 -15.37
N CYS A 131 14.07 3.54 -15.88
CA CYS A 131 12.83 3.59 -15.09
C CYS A 131 12.47 2.20 -14.55
N ARG A 132 12.52 1.16 -15.40
CA ARG A 132 12.21 -0.23 -14.97
C ARG A 132 13.23 -0.76 -13.97
N ALA A 133 14.51 -0.45 -14.16
CA ALA A 133 15.56 -0.86 -13.23
C ALA A 133 15.40 -0.17 -11.88
N PHE A 134 15.14 1.14 -11.88
CA PHE A 134 14.86 1.92 -10.68
C PHE A 134 13.65 1.36 -9.93
N CYS A 135 12.53 1.13 -10.62
CA CYS A 135 11.32 0.60 -10.00
C CYS A 135 11.55 -0.75 -9.31
N ARG A 136 12.31 -1.66 -9.94
CA ARG A 136 12.67 -2.94 -9.32
C ARG A 136 13.61 -2.80 -8.11
N ALA A 137 14.54 -1.86 -8.17
CA ALA A 137 15.52 -1.66 -7.10
C ALA A 137 14.91 -1.03 -5.85
N PHE A 138 13.94 -0.14 -6.02
CA PHE A 138 13.40 0.72 -4.95
C PHE A 138 11.92 0.48 -4.63
N HIS A 139 11.39 -0.67 -5.03
CA HIS A 139 10.01 -1.11 -4.73
C HIS A 139 8.93 -0.18 -5.28
N TYR A 140 9.06 0.22 -6.55
CA TYR A 140 7.97 0.91 -7.26
C TYR A 140 7.29 -0.04 -8.25
N GLU A 141 5.98 0.10 -8.36
CA GLU A 141 5.13 -0.68 -9.25
C GLU A 141 4.21 0.24 -10.06
N ALA A 142 3.40 -0.35 -10.94
CA ALA A 142 2.49 0.36 -11.84
C ALA A 142 3.18 1.44 -12.71
N LEU A 143 4.41 1.16 -13.17
CA LEU A 143 5.16 2.06 -14.05
C LEU A 143 4.39 2.35 -15.33
N ALA A 144 4.01 3.61 -15.52
CA ALA A 144 3.29 4.11 -16.69
C ALA A 144 4.12 5.19 -17.40
N PHE A 145 4.09 5.17 -18.74
CA PHE A 145 4.76 6.15 -19.59
C PHE A 145 3.72 7.03 -20.28
N SER A 146 4.00 8.33 -20.35
CA SER A 146 3.26 9.32 -21.12
C SER A 146 4.25 10.06 -22.01
N LEU A 147 4.43 9.58 -23.24
CA LEU A 147 5.44 10.07 -24.18
C LEU A 147 4.80 10.71 -25.42
N ASP A 148 5.42 11.77 -25.92
CA ASP A 148 5.22 12.33 -27.27
C ASP A 148 6.54 12.24 -28.03
N GLY A 149 6.68 11.21 -28.86
CA GLY A 149 7.96 10.86 -29.48
C GLY A 149 8.98 10.38 -28.45
N GLU A 150 10.08 11.11 -28.31
CA GLU A 150 11.20 10.78 -27.40
C GLU A 150 11.18 11.61 -26.10
N ASP A 151 10.22 12.52 -25.96
CA ASP A 151 10.05 13.38 -24.79
C ASP A 151 8.77 13.01 -24.02
N GLY A 152 8.73 13.31 -22.73
CA GLY A 152 7.54 13.10 -21.90
C GLY A 152 7.87 12.76 -20.46
N SER A 153 7.09 11.89 -19.85
CA SER A 153 7.30 11.45 -18.47
C SER A 153 6.98 9.98 -18.24
N ALA A 154 7.47 9.47 -17.12
CA ALA A 154 7.01 8.21 -16.56
C ALA A 154 6.72 8.39 -15.07
N SER A 155 5.78 7.61 -14.53
CA SER A 155 5.49 7.61 -13.09
C SER A 155 5.23 6.21 -12.57
N ALA A 156 5.51 6.01 -11.29
CA ALA A 156 5.27 4.76 -10.59
C ALA A 156 4.93 5.01 -9.12
N VAL A 157 4.23 4.08 -8.48
CA VAL A 157 3.79 4.15 -7.07
C VAL A 157 4.69 3.24 -6.24
N GLN A 158 5.17 3.72 -5.09
CA GLN A 158 5.98 2.88 -4.21
C GLN A 158 5.11 1.86 -3.46
N THR A 159 5.65 0.68 -3.21
CA THR A 159 5.03 -0.33 -2.35
C THR A 159 5.79 -0.46 -1.04
N TYR A 160 5.06 -0.79 0.02
CA TYR A 160 5.59 -1.16 1.33
C TYR A 160 5.04 -2.54 1.69
N ASP A 161 5.93 -3.52 1.86
CA ASP A 161 5.56 -4.94 2.07
C ASP A 161 4.55 -5.46 1.02
N GLY A 162 4.70 -5.00 -0.23
CA GLY A 162 3.83 -5.35 -1.36
C GLY A 162 2.50 -4.59 -1.43
N ALA A 163 2.14 -3.79 -0.42
CA ALA A 163 0.96 -2.92 -0.48
C ALA A 163 1.32 -1.56 -1.11
N PRO A 164 0.53 -1.04 -2.07
CA PRO A 164 0.80 0.27 -2.68
C PRO A 164 0.63 1.39 -1.65
N VAL A 165 1.48 2.42 -1.76
CA VAL A 165 1.46 3.60 -0.90
C VAL A 165 0.97 4.80 -1.70
N VAL A 166 -0.29 5.16 -1.48
CA VAL A 166 -0.94 6.35 -2.03
C VAL A 166 -0.18 7.60 -1.56
N ASN A 167 -0.09 8.60 -2.44
CA ASN A 167 0.71 9.82 -2.26
C ASN A 167 2.22 9.59 -2.16
N CYS A 168 2.71 8.38 -2.45
CA CYS A 168 4.13 8.07 -2.56
C CYS A 168 4.46 7.64 -4.00
N THR A 169 4.75 8.62 -4.85
CA THR A 169 5.04 8.40 -6.26
C THR A 169 6.44 8.87 -6.62
N VAL A 170 7.00 8.27 -7.66
CA VAL A 170 8.17 8.77 -8.37
C VAL A 170 7.74 9.24 -9.75
N SER A 171 8.30 10.36 -10.21
CA SER A 171 8.12 10.90 -11.55
C SER A 171 9.47 11.08 -12.23
N PHE A 172 9.58 10.58 -13.46
CA PHE A 172 10.74 10.72 -14.32
C PHE A 172 10.39 11.71 -15.43
N SER A 173 11.20 12.75 -15.59
CA SER A 173 11.15 13.63 -16.76
C SER A 173 12.05 13.06 -17.85
N ILE A 174 11.51 12.89 -19.05
CA ILE A 174 12.19 12.25 -20.17
C ILE A 174 12.37 13.26 -21.29
N SER A 175 13.60 13.40 -21.78
CA SER A 175 13.89 14.15 -23.00
C SER A 175 14.91 13.45 -23.88
N GLY A 176 14.68 13.44 -25.20
CA GLY A 176 15.54 12.75 -26.17
C GLY A 176 15.75 11.27 -25.85
N GLY A 177 14.72 10.60 -25.30
CA GLY A 177 14.76 9.18 -24.95
C GLY A 177 15.63 8.86 -23.73
N ARG A 178 15.96 9.87 -22.91
CA ARG A 178 16.78 9.79 -21.70
C ARG A 178 16.08 10.46 -20.53
N VAL A 179 16.36 9.99 -19.31
CA VAL A 179 15.83 10.63 -18.10
C VAL A 179 16.69 11.87 -17.81
N ALA A 180 16.04 13.03 -17.73
CA ALA A 180 16.66 14.31 -17.40
C ALA A 180 16.54 14.67 -15.92
N SER A 181 15.45 14.25 -15.27
CA SER A 181 15.25 14.44 -13.84
C SER A 181 14.35 13.38 -13.24
N VAL A 182 14.52 13.14 -11.94
CA VAL A 182 13.67 12.24 -11.14
C VAL A 182 13.25 12.97 -9.89
N SER A 183 11.97 13.00 -9.59
CA SER A 183 11.46 13.66 -8.39
C SER A 183 10.32 12.85 -7.81
N GLY A 184 10.16 12.87 -6.49
CA GLY A 184 9.06 12.20 -5.84
C GLY A 184 9.30 12.02 -4.36
N THR A 185 8.65 11.00 -3.81
CA THR A 185 8.83 10.57 -2.43
C THR A 185 9.37 9.14 -2.42
N HIS A 186 10.38 8.91 -1.57
CA HIS A 186 10.91 7.59 -1.28
C HIS A 186 10.80 7.28 0.20
N LEU A 187 10.28 6.09 0.49
CA LEU A 187 10.07 5.58 1.83
C LEU A 187 10.97 4.36 2.07
N PRO A 188 11.58 4.27 3.25
CA PRO A 188 12.35 3.11 3.62
C PRO A 188 11.45 1.93 3.94
N GLN A 189 11.98 0.71 3.77
CA GLN A 189 11.26 -0.54 4.02
C GLN A 189 11.29 -0.99 5.49
N ALA A 190 11.72 -0.11 6.41
CA ALA A 190 11.78 -0.37 7.83
C ALA A 190 10.97 0.66 8.62
N GLY A 191 9.92 0.19 9.30
CA GLY A 191 8.98 1.00 10.07
C GLY A 191 8.72 0.50 11.47
N GLN A 192 8.27 1.40 12.33
CA GLN A 192 7.71 1.04 13.64
C GLN A 192 6.19 1.03 13.56
N THR A 193 5.56 -0.03 14.07
CA THR A 193 4.10 -0.10 14.15
C THR A 193 3.56 1.03 15.01
N ALA A 194 2.74 1.88 14.42
CA ALA A 194 1.91 2.82 15.14
C ALA A 194 0.70 2.06 15.73
N ASN A 195 0.38 2.35 16.99
CA ASN A 195 -0.78 1.74 17.65
C ASN A 195 -2.07 2.19 16.95
N GLY A 196 -2.69 1.30 16.18
CA GLY A 196 -4.02 1.45 15.63
C GLY A 196 -4.97 0.45 16.27
N ASN A 197 -5.99 0.93 16.99
CA ASN A 197 -7.06 0.06 17.48
C ASN A 197 -8.17 -0.03 16.42
N GLY A 198 -8.56 -1.24 16.05
CA GLY A 198 -9.82 -1.52 15.34
C GLY A 198 -9.87 -1.00 13.91
N ALA A 199 -9.06 -1.58 13.00
CA ALA A 199 -9.13 -1.26 11.59
C ALA A 199 -10.45 -1.78 10.95
N LEU A 200 -11.06 -0.97 10.09
CA LEU A 200 -12.29 -1.26 9.39
C LEU A 200 -12.13 -2.46 8.45
N SER A 201 -13.12 -3.34 8.45
CA SER A 201 -13.19 -4.42 7.45
C SER A 201 -13.50 -3.86 6.06
N ALA A 202 -13.29 -4.68 5.02
CA ALA A 202 -13.69 -4.34 3.66
C ALA A 202 -15.18 -3.98 3.54
N LEU A 203 -16.05 -4.66 4.29
CA LEU A 203 -17.49 -4.40 4.31
C LEU A 203 -17.80 -3.04 4.94
N ASP A 204 -17.15 -2.70 6.05
CA ASP A 204 -17.35 -1.40 6.70
C ASP A 204 -16.82 -0.26 5.83
N ALA A 205 -15.71 -0.49 5.12
CA ALA A 205 -15.15 0.47 4.17
C ALA A 205 -16.09 0.71 2.97
N LEU A 206 -16.65 -0.37 2.39
CA LEU A 206 -17.67 -0.26 1.34
C LEU A 206 -18.92 0.47 1.83
N ASN A 207 -19.35 0.22 3.08
CA ASN A 207 -20.46 0.95 3.66
C ASN A 207 -20.17 2.45 3.81
N ALA A 208 -18.95 2.83 4.20
CA ALA A 208 -18.53 4.22 4.24
C ALA A 208 -18.51 4.85 2.83
N PHE A 209 -17.97 4.13 1.84
CA PHE A 209 -17.96 4.57 0.44
C PHE A 209 -19.37 4.71 -0.18
N LEU A 210 -20.31 3.83 0.19
CA LEU A 210 -21.71 3.94 -0.24
C LEU A 210 -22.33 5.29 0.16
N GLY A 211 -21.96 5.84 1.31
CA GLY A 211 -22.36 7.19 1.71
C GLY A 211 -21.86 8.28 0.75
N THR A 212 -20.67 8.10 0.16
CA THR A 212 -20.12 8.99 -0.87
C THR A 212 -20.88 8.87 -2.19
N VAL A 213 -21.26 7.64 -2.59
CA VAL A 213 -22.14 7.39 -3.76
C VAL A 213 -23.49 8.10 -3.57
N GLN A 214 -24.13 7.90 -2.42
CA GLN A 214 -25.41 8.53 -2.07
C GLN A 214 -25.34 10.06 -2.00
N SER A 215 -24.15 10.60 -1.73
CA SER A 215 -23.89 12.05 -1.72
C SER A 215 -23.62 12.64 -3.11
N GLY A 216 -23.62 11.81 -4.17
CA GLY A 216 -23.57 12.26 -5.56
C GLY A 216 -22.30 11.90 -6.33
N ALA A 217 -21.47 10.97 -5.85
CA ALA A 217 -20.35 10.48 -6.65
C ALA A 217 -20.87 9.74 -7.90
N VAL A 218 -20.29 10.06 -9.07
CA VAL A 218 -20.66 9.44 -10.34
C VAL A 218 -19.85 8.17 -10.52
N VAL A 219 -20.43 7.05 -10.12
CA VAL A 219 -19.83 5.71 -10.16
C VAL A 219 -20.88 4.75 -10.68
N THR A 220 -20.51 3.86 -11.60
CA THR A 220 -21.42 2.81 -12.10
C THR A 220 -20.95 1.40 -11.78
N ALA A 221 -19.67 1.22 -11.49
CA ALA A 221 -19.13 -0.07 -11.04
C ALA A 221 -17.95 0.11 -10.08
N VAL A 222 -17.92 -0.72 -9.05
CA VAL A 222 -16.70 -0.99 -8.27
C VAL A 222 -15.98 -2.14 -8.96
N THR A 223 -14.74 -1.90 -9.40
CA THR A 223 -13.96 -2.84 -10.20
C THR A 223 -12.95 -3.63 -9.38
N ASP A 224 -12.46 -3.06 -8.28
CA ASP A 224 -11.53 -3.75 -7.38
C ASP A 224 -11.60 -3.19 -5.95
N LEU A 225 -11.16 -3.99 -4.98
CA LEU A 225 -11.06 -3.61 -3.57
C LEU A 225 -9.86 -4.26 -2.90
N TYR A 226 -8.88 -3.45 -2.53
CA TYR A 226 -7.63 -3.94 -1.93
C TYR A 226 -7.09 -3.01 -0.84
N LEU A 227 -6.16 -3.54 -0.03
CA LEU A 227 -5.49 -2.80 1.02
C LEU A 227 -4.32 -2.00 0.46
N CYS A 228 -4.21 -0.75 0.89
CA CYS A 228 -3.10 0.14 0.58
C CYS A 228 -2.71 0.93 1.84
N TYR A 229 -1.66 1.73 1.72
CA TYR A 229 -1.32 2.76 2.70
C TYR A 229 -1.54 4.14 2.10
N GLU A 230 -1.96 5.10 2.90
CA GLU A 230 -1.84 6.52 2.60
C GLU A 230 -0.63 7.08 3.34
N LEU A 231 0.29 7.71 2.59
CA LEU A 231 1.36 8.50 3.20
C LEU A 231 0.77 9.81 3.76
N GLN A 232 0.96 10.01 5.06
CA GLN A 232 0.61 11.23 5.77
C GLN A 232 1.87 11.84 6.40
N SER A 233 2.21 13.05 5.97
CA SER A 233 3.37 13.78 6.46
C SER A 233 2.95 14.92 7.38
N THR A 234 3.42 14.89 8.63
CA THR A 234 3.25 15.99 9.58
C THR A 234 4.61 16.43 10.11
N THR A 235 4.68 17.60 10.74
CA THR A 235 5.93 18.08 11.36
C THR A 235 6.44 17.16 12.48
N ALA A 236 5.56 16.42 13.16
CA ALA A 236 5.93 15.49 14.23
C ALA A 236 6.24 14.08 13.70
N THR A 237 5.57 13.65 12.63
CA THR A 237 5.73 12.35 11.99
C THR A 237 5.84 12.56 10.48
N PRO A 238 7.05 12.78 9.95
CA PRO A 238 7.23 13.19 8.56
C PRO A 238 6.88 12.07 7.56
N MET A 239 6.92 10.82 8.00
CA MET A 239 6.55 9.64 7.22
C MET A 239 5.64 8.72 8.04
N ALA A 240 4.32 8.95 8.01
CA ALA A 240 3.36 8.05 8.61
C ALA A 240 2.58 7.32 7.52
N LEU A 241 2.52 5.98 7.60
CA LEU A 241 1.69 5.15 6.75
C LEU A 241 0.42 4.79 7.48
N VAL A 242 -0.72 5.22 6.95
CA VAL A 242 -2.04 4.92 7.49
C VAL A 242 -2.73 3.92 6.57
N PRO A 243 -3.13 2.73 7.06
CA PRO A 243 -3.81 1.76 6.23
C PRO A 243 -5.13 2.33 5.71
N ALA A 244 -5.42 2.03 4.45
CA ALA A 244 -6.66 2.38 3.78
C ALA A 244 -7.14 1.23 2.88
N TRP A 245 -8.43 1.24 2.58
CA TRP A 245 -9.00 0.43 1.51
C TRP A 245 -9.06 1.27 0.25
N CYS A 246 -8.41 0.82 -0.83
CA CYS A 246 -8.61 1.38 -2.16
C CYS A 246 -9.85 0.73 -2.78
N VAL A 247 -10.86 1.53 -3.08
CA VAL A 247 -12.05 1.17 -3.85
C VAL A 247 -11.84 1.69 -5.26
N SER A 248 -11.40 0.82 -6.16
CA SER A 248 -11.25 1.18 -7.58
C SER A 248 -12.60 1.12 -8.28
N THR A 249 -12.89 2.14 -9.07
CA THR A 249 -14.15 2.25 -9.80
C THR A 249 -13.92 2.49 -11.29
N ASP A 250 -15.00 2.55 -12.06
CA ASP A 250 -14.96 2.90 -13.47
C ASP A 250 -14.59 4.37 -13.74
N THR A 251 -14.59 5.23 -12.72
CA THR A 251 -14.34 6.67 -12.87
C THR A 251 -13.10 7.17 -12.12
N ALA A 252 -12.86 6.70 -10.90
CA ALA A 252 -11.73 7.08 -10.07
C ALA A 252 -11.44 6.05 -8.96
N ASP A 253 -10.27 6.16 -8.34
CA ASP A 253 -9.96 5.44 -7.12
C ASP A 253 -10.41 6.26 -5.89
N TYR A 254 -10.99 5.58 -4.91
CA TYR A 254 -11.37 6.16 -3.63
C TYR A 254 -10.64 5.45 -2.50
N TYR A 255 -10.17 6.21 -1.51
CA TYR A 255 -9.44 5.66 -0.37
C TYR A 255 -10.24 5.84 0.90
N VAL A 256 -10.55 4.72 1.55
CA VAL A 256 -11.28 4.71 2.82
C VAL A 256 -10.30 4.44 3.94
N ASN A 257 -10.08 5.46 4.78
CA ASN A 257 -9.16 5.37 5.91
C ASN A 257 -9.60 4.26 6.88
N CYS A 258 -8.74 3.28 7.14
CA CYS A 258 -9.11 2.12 7.95
C CYS A 258 -9.39 2.43 9.42
N TYR A 259 -9.03 3.60 9.94
CA TYR A 259 -9.31 3.96 11.34
C TYR A 259 -10.50 4.89 11.50
N THR A 260 -10.70 5.80 10.56
CA THR A 260 -11.73 6.85 10.68
C THR A 260 -12.94 6.61 9.79
N GLY A 261 -12.81 5.79 8.74
CA GLY A 261 -13.83 5.64 7.69
C GLY A 261 -13.98 6.87 6.80
N ALA A 262 -13.09 7.87 6.93
CA ALA A 262 -13.08 9.02 6.02
C ALA A 262 -12.73 8.55 4.61
N VAL A 263 -13.47 9.06 3.63
CA VAL A 263 -13.29 8.74 2.21
C VAL A 263 -12.62 9.93 1.52
N SER A 264 -11.50 9.68 0.84
CA SER A 264 -10.85 10.61 -0.08
C SER A 264 -10.92 10.07 -1.51
N SER A 265 -10.77 10.95 -2.50
CA SER A 265 -10.63 10.57 -3.92
C SER A 265 -9.19 10.76 -4.36
N GLY A 266 -8.70 9.84 -5.19
CA GLY A 266 -7.42 9.96 -5.90
C GLY A 266 -7.46 10.93 -7.07
#